data_AF-A0A1G2D7S3-F1
#
_entry.id   AF-A0A1G2D7S3-F1
#
_cell.length_a   1.000
_cell.length_b   1.000
_cell.length_c   1.000
_cell.angle_alpha   90.00
_cell.angle_beta   90.00
_cell.angle_gamma   90.00
#
_symmetry.space_group_name_H-M   'P 1'
#
loop_
_entity.id
_entity.type
_entity.pdbx_description
1 polymer ?
#
loop_
_entity_poly.entity_id
_entity_poly.type
_entity_poly.pdbx_seq_one_letter_code
_entity_poly.pdbx_strand_id
1 'polypeptide(L)'
;MENAETQTQKTPMGRVWRRVFLSMLLTFSVSWMWHINEMNSKARMDKSEDEALIANTERIAAYRDVLKEKGKEGAVEYLETLSLEIHGTD
;
A
#
# COMPACT_ATOMS: atom_id res chain seq x y z
N MET A 1 29.73 7.22 -63.28
CA MET A 1 28.58 6.79 -62.45
C MET A 1 29.01 7.02 -61.02
N GLU A 2 28.60 8.15 -60.48
CA GLU A 2 29.09 8.69 -59.21
C GLU A 2 28.34 8.03 -58.06
N ASN A 3 29.10 7.46 -57.12
CA ASN A 3 28.60 6.86 -55.90
C ASN A 3 27.93 7.93 -55.04
N ALA A 4 26.60 8.06 -55.13
CA ALA A 4 25.80 8.78 -54.16
C ALA A 4 25.58 7.90 -52.92
N GLU A 5 26.68 7.54 -52.26
CA GLU A 5 26.66 6.98 -50.91
C GLU A 5 26.13 8.04 -49.95
N THR A 6 24.85 7.93 -49.61
CA THR A 6 24.36 7.92 -48.22
C THR A 6 25.12 8.79 -47.21
N GLN A 7 25.29 10.08 -47.49
CA GLN A 7 25.67 11.07 -46.48
C GLN A 7 24.44 11.68 -45.83
N THR A 8 23.66 10.85 -45.12
CA THR A 8 22.78 11.37 -44.07
C THR A 8 23.68 11.88 -42.95
N GLN A 9 24.02 13.17 -43.02
CA GLN A 9 24.67 13.91 -41.94
C GLN A 9 23.98 13.55 -40.62
N LYS A 10 24.68 12.82 -39.74
CA LYS A 10 24.25 12.57 -38.36
C LYS A 10 24.27 13.90 -37.62
N THR A 11 23.20 14.67 -37.73
CA THR A 11 23.07 15.97 -37.05
C THR A 11 23.29 15.76 -35.55
N PRO A 12 24.19 16.54 -34.91
CA PRO A 12 24.52 16.39 -33.50
C PRO A 12 23.29 16.57 -32.59
N MET A 13 22.27 17.29 -33.05
CA MET A 13 20.97 17.44 -32.37
C MET A 13 20.29 16.11 -32.07
N GLY A 14 20.31 15.12 -32.97
CA GLY A 14 19.64 13.83 -32.74
C GLY A 14 20.24 13.03 -31.57
N ARG A 15 21.55 13.16 -31.35
CA ARG A 15 22.23 12.53 -30.19
C ARG A 15 21.90 13.24 -28.88
N VAL A 16 21.78 14.57 -28.91
CA VAL A 16 21.40 15.37 -27.73
C VAL A 16 19.95 15.08 -27.35
N TRP A 17 19.02 15.11 -28.30
CA TRP A 17 17.61 14.80 -28.06
C TRP A 17 17.39 13.39 -27.52
N ARG A 18 18.14 12.39 -28.02
CA ARG A 18 18.07 11.03 -27.47
C ARG A 18 18.52 10.96 -26.02
N ARG A 19 19.55 11.73 -25.63
CA ARG A 19 20.02 11.79 -24.24
C ARG A 19 19.00 12.50 -23.34
N VAL A 20 18.43 13.61 -23.79
CA VAL A 20 17.39 14.36 -23.06
C VAL A 20 16.13 13.51 -22.88
N PHE A 21 15.71 12.79 -23.92
CA PHE A 21 14.56 11.89 -23.86
C PHE A 21 14.81 10.72 -22.90
N LEU A 22 15.99 10.11 -22.94
CA LEU A 22 16.36 9.05 -21.99
C LEU A 22 16.42 9.57 -20.55
N SER A 23 16.99 10.75 -20.31
CA SER A 23 17.01 11.33 -18.95
C SER A 23 15.61 11.63 -18.46
N MET A 24 14.74 12.16 -19.33
CA MET A 24 13.34 12.44 -19.01
C MET A 24 12.61 11.15 -18.66
N LEU A 25 12.74 10.09 -19.47
CA LEU A 25 12.16 8.78 -19.17
C LEU A 25 12.63 8.25 -17.82
N LEU A 26 13.93 8.32 -17.51
CA LEU A 26 14.46 7.87 -16.23
C LEU A 26 13.88 8.65 -15.05
N THR A 27 13.81 9.98 -15.13
CA THR A 27 13.23 10.79 -14.05
C THR A 27 11.74 10.52 -13.85
N PHE A 28 10.98 10.37 -14.95
CA PHE A 28 9.57 10.03 -14.89
C PHE A 28 9.34 8.62 -14.35
N SER A 29 10.15 7.64 -14.75
CA SER A 29 10.05 6.27 -14.25
C SER A 29 10.33 6.17 -12.76
N VAL A 30 11.36 6.87 -12.25
CA VAL A 30 11.67 6.90 -10.82
C VAL A 30 10.55 7.59 -10.04
N SER A 31 10.05 8.72 -10.53
CA SER A 31 8.92 9.43 -9.90
C SER A 31 7.66 8.57 -9.85
N TRP A 32 7.36 7.86 -10.95
CA TRP A 32 6.20 6.97 -11.04
C TRP A 32 6.33 5.76 -10.11
N MET A 33 7.51 5.16 -10.04
CA MET A 33 7.79 4.02 -9.15
C MET A 33 7.66 4.42 -7.67
N TRP A 34 8.12 5.62 -7.31
CA TRP A 34 7.94 6.15 -5.95
C TRP A 34 6.45 6.36 -5.63
N HIS A 35 5.69 6.92 -6.57
CA HIS A 35 4.25 7.16 -6.38
C HIS A 35 3.45 5.86 -6.23
N ILE A 36 3.74 4.82 -7.05
CA ILE A 36 3.12 3.50 -6.90
C ILE A 36 3.44 2.88 -5.53
N ASN A 37 4.69 2.99 -5.07
CA ASN A 37 5.07 2.45 -3.77
C ASN A 37 4.32 3.14 -2.63
N GLU A 38 4.18 4.46 -2.69
CA GLU A 38 3.41 5.24 -1.72
C GLU A 38 1.92 4.86 -1.73
N MET A 39 1.31 4.71 -2.92
CA MET A 39 -0.08 4.25 -3.06
C MET A 39 -0.29 2.85 -2.49
N ASN A 40 0.61 1.92 -2.77
CA ASN A 40 0.53 0.56 -2.25
C ASN A 40 0.73 0.52 -0.72
N SER A 41 1.60 1.36 -0.18
CA SER A 41 1.78 1.50 1.26
C SER A 41 0.51 2.02 1.94
N LYS A 42 -0.12 3.06 1.37
CA LYS A 42 -1.38 3.62 1.88
C LYS A 42 -2.52 2.59 1.81
N ALA A 43 -2.68 1.90 0.68
CA ALA A 43 -3.71 0.86 0.54
C ALA A 43 -3.54 -0.31 1.53
N ARG A 44 -2.29 -0.65 1.90
CA ARG A 44 -2.03 -1.66 2.94
C ARG A 44 -2.39 -1.16 4.34
N MET A 45 -2.12 0.10 4.64
CA MET A 45 -2.51 0.72 5.91
C MET A 45 -4.03 0.76 6.04
N ASP A 46 -4.72 1.29 5.03
CA ASP A 46 -6.19 1.36 5.01
C ASP A 46 -6.82 -0.02 5.20
N LYS A 47 -6.30 -1.04 4.51
CA LYS A 47 -6.76 -2.42 4.66
C LYS A 47 -6.52 -2.97 6.08
N SER A 48 -5.37 -2.68 6.68
CA SER A 48 -5.07 -3.12 8.05
C SER A 48 -5.94 -2.42 9.10
N GLU A 49 -6.28 -1.15 8.86
CA GLU A 49 -7.21 -0.39 9.71
C GLU A 49 -8.64 -0.93 9.58
N ASP A 50 -9.09 -1.23 8.36
CA ASP A 50 -10.39 -1.85 8.11
C ASP A 50 -10.49 -3.23 8.77
N GLU A 51 -9.46 -4.07 8.65
CA GLU A 51 -9.40 -5.38 9.32
C GLU A 51 -9.46 -5.23 10.85
N ALA A 52 -8.77 -4.24 11.42
CA ALA A 52 -8.82 -3.95 12.85
C ALA A 52 -10.21 -3.46 13.31
N LEU A 53 -10.86 -2.62 12.50
CA LEU A 53 -12.21 -2.12 12.78
C LEU A 53 -13.26 -3.24 12.72
N ILE A 54 -13.16 -4.16 11.75
CA ILE A 54 -14.03 -5.33 11.66
C ILE A 54 -13.85 -6.22 12.89
N ALA A 55 -12.61 -6.56 13.26
CA ALA A 55 -12.33 -7.37 14.44
C ALA A 55 -12.84 -6.73 15.74
N ASN A 56 -12.72 -5.40 15.88
CA ASN A 56 -13.26 -4.68 17.04
C ASN A 56 -14.79 -4.72 17.06
N THR A 57 -15.42 -4.52 15.91
CA THR A 57 -16.89 -4.59 15.76
C THR A 57 -17.42 -5.97 16.13
N GLU A 58 -16.74 -7.04 15.70
CA GLU A 58 -17.08 -8.42 16.06
C GLU A 58 -16.97 -8.66 17.57
N ARG A 59 -15.90 -8.16 18.22
CA ARG A 59 -15.73 -8.24 19.69
C ARG A 59 -16.83 -7.51 20.45
N ILE A 60 -17.24 -6.33 19.98
CA ILE A 60 -18.35 -5.57 20.58
C ILE A 60 -19.67 -6.32 20.41
N ALA A 61 -19.92 -6.89 19.23
CA ALA A 61 -21.12 -7.69 18.97
C ALA A 61 -21.17 -8.93 19.87
N ALA A 62 -20.05 -9.66 19.99
CA ALA A 62 -19.93 -10.82 20.88
C ALA A 62 -20.13 -10.44 22.35
N TYR A 63 -19.51 -9.34 22.82
CA TYR A 63 -19.73 -8.83 24.17
C TYR A 63 -21.21 -8.49 24.43
N ARG A 64 -21.87 -7.83 23.48
CA ARG A 64 -23.30 -7.52 23.57
C ARG A 64 -24.14 -8.78 23.67
N ASP A 65 -23.82 -9.81 22.90
CA ASP A 65 -24.59 -11.05 22.87
C ASP A 65 -24.39 -11.83 24.19
N VAL A 66 -23.16 -11.88 24.71
CA VAL A 66 -22.88 -12.42 26.06
C VAL A 66 -23.62 -11.64 27.14
N LEU A 67 -23.68 -10.32 27.05
CA LEU A 67 -24.38 -9.47 28.02
C LEU A 67 -25.90 -9.70 27.99
N LYS A 68 -26.48 -10.05 26.84
CA LYS A 68 -27.89 -10.41 26.72
C LYS A 68 -28.20 -11.82 27.23
N GLU A 69 -27.31 -12.78 26.98
CA GLU A 69 -27.54 -14.19 27.34
C GLU A 69 -27.17 -14.51 28.79
N LYS A 70 -26.00 -14.05 29.24
CA LYS A 70 -25.41 -14.38 30.54
C LYS A 70 -25.50 -13.25 31.56
N GLY A 71 -25.95 -12.07 31.15
CA GLY A 71 -26.03 -10.90 32.01
C GLY A 71 -24.68 -10.25 32.30
N LYS A 72 -24.65 -9.38 33.31
CA LYS A 72 -23.50 -8.51 33.62
C LYS A 72 -22.25 -9.29 34.02
N GLU A 73 -22.40 -10.36 34.80
CA GLU A 73 -21.27 -11.15 35.33
C GLU A 73 -20.55 -11.92 34.22
N GLY A 74 -21.28 -12.60 33.34
CA GLY A 74 -20.68 -13.30 32.19
C GLY A 74 -20.04 -12.34 31.16
N ALA A 75 -20.53 -11.11 31.07
CA ALA A 75 -19.91 -10.08 30.24
C ALA A 75 -18.57 -9.58 30.81
N VAL A 76 -18.46 -9.47 32.14
CA VAL A 76 -17.19 -9.15 32.81
C VAL A 76 -16.16 -10.27 32.61
N GLU A 77 -16.56 -11.53 32.78
CA GLU A 77 -15.68 -12.68 32.51
C GLU A 77 -15.19 -12.70 31.05
N TYR A 78 -16.06 -12.39 30.08
CA TYR A 78 -15.66 -12.28 28.67
C TYR A 78 -14.61 -11.18 28.47
N LEU A 79 -14.78 -10.01 29.09
CA LEU A 79 -13.77 -8.94 29.02
C LEU A 79 -12.44 -9.34 29.68
N GLU A 80 -12.47 -10.08 30.79
CA GLU A 80 -11.26 -10.61 31.42
C GLU A 80 -10.53 -11.61 30.51
N THR A 81 -11.27 -12.51 29.85
CA THR A 81 -10.67 -13.43 28.86
C THR A 81 -10.07 -12.68 27.67
N LEU A 82 -10.73 -11.63 27.19
CA LEU A 82 -10.25 -10.80 26.08
C LEU A 82 -8.99 -10.00 26.47
N SER A 83 -8.95 -9.51 27.71
CA SER A 83 -7.79 -8.82 28.28
C SER A 83 -6.58 -9.75 28.40
N LEU A 84 -6.79 -10.98 28.89
CA LEU A 84 -5.74 -12.01 28.99
C LEU A 84 -5.21 -12.43 27.61
N GLU A 85 -6.06 -12.51 26.59
CA GLU A 85 -5.65 -12.85 25.23
C GLU A 85 -4.83 -11.72 24.57
N ILE A 86 -5.13 -10.45 24.88
CA ILE A 86 -4.41 -9.29 24.35
C ILE A 86 -3.09 -9.03 25.10
N HIS A 87 -3.05 -9.24 26.42
CA HIS A 87 -1.87 -8.98 27.26
C HIS A 87 -1.01 -10.22 27.55
N GLY A 88 -1.49 -11.43 27.27
CA GLY A 88 -0.76 -12.68 27.48
C GLY A 88 0.18 -13.08 26.33
N THR A 89 0.29 -12.25 25.30
CA THR A 89 1.15 -12.45 24.13
C THR A 89 2.47 -11.65 24.18
N ASP A 90 2.94 -11.30 25.38
CA ASP A 90 4.31 -10.82 25.63
C ASP A 90 5.29 -11.97 25.91
#